data_AF-A0A839IZB9-F1
#
_entry.id   AF-A0A839IZB9-F1
#
_cell.length_a   1.000
_cell.length_b   1.000
_cell.length_c   1.000
_cell.angle_alpha   90.00
_cell.angle_beta   90.00
_cell.angle_gamma   90.00
#
_symmetry.space_group_name_H-M   'P 1'
#
loop_
_entity.id
_entity.type
_entity.pdbx_description
1 polymer ?
#
loop_
_entity_poly.entity_id
_entity_poly.type
_entity_poly.pdbx_seq_one_letter_code
_entity_poly.pdbx_strand_id
1 'polypeptide(L)'
;MENLKLLVRITDGDDVGAAVQEAVLDVQEVNGQYFVEHIFDETTNNDIATYIEFRDMSSGTAETIATCSDSVTVLTVNTMACGIGIPKDYIVGGNLLATLAVNVLDYNKVAVPGASVFVDGILKGVTGSNFGTDGFIKTHVKAGEEHTIRAEKDGLEDSRTLTPGALGIHNFDLILADQGSIVTGMTCKSILDAGGSVGSGLYTLDVDGAGPLDSFTTWCDMETNGGGWTLVQNRVKGTPMSVKGNLTGPLFTNGTTDFFSDREGAITDAHWNALRSISNDIQVFSVVPGNIPDPQYTTIEILTSSAPACNSWEDAVSLLEPKLVHYEVSGCNFQNGDYTSIGTGATNIGTVTTNVSSAWITNGIYATGDEALSLYLR
;
A
#
# COMPACT_ATOMS: atom_id res chain seq x y z
N MET A 1 25.60 -35.36 -6.22
CA MET A 1 25.10 -35.50 -7.60
C MET A 1 25.10 -36.97 -8.07
N GLU A 2 25.24 -37.97 -7.18
CA GLU A 2 25.28 -39.41 -7.54
C GLU A 2 23.96 -39.98 -8.14
N ASN A 3 22.92 -39.15 -8.29
CA ASN A 3 21.57 -39.56 -8.70
C ASN A 3 21.09 -38.86 -9.99
N LEU A 4 21.99 -38.23 -10.75
CA LEU A 4 21.62 -37.49 -11.95
C LEU A 4 21.32 -38.45 -13.11
N LYS A 5 20.11 -38.36 -13.67
CA LYS A 5 19.71 -39.06 -14.89
C LYS A 5 19.39 -38.05 -15.99
N LEU A 6 19.69 -38.43 -17.22
CA LEU A 6 19.39 -37.65 -18.42
C LEU A 6 18.20 -38.26 -19.14
N LEU A 7 17.09 -37.53 -19.22
CA LEU A 7 15.99 -37.91 -20.11
C LEU A 7 16.20 -37.23 -21.47
N VAL A 8 16.25 -38.03 -22.53
CA VAL A 8 16.35 -37.55 -23.91
C VAL A 8 15.10 -37.97 -24.68
N ARG A 9 14.44 -36.99 -25.30
CA ARG A 9 13.27 -37.22 -26.17
C ARG A 9 13.55 -36.73 -27.58
N ILE A 10 13.11 -37.53 -28.55
CA ILE A 10 13.12 -37.24 -29.98
C ILE A 10 11.69 -37.16 -30.48
N THR A 11 11.33 -36.07 -31.14
CA THR A 11 10.01 -35.87 -31.76
C THR A 11 10.14 -35.71 -33.28
N ASP A 12 9.09 -36.07 -34.01
CA ASP A 12 8.97 -35.83 -35.45
C ASP A 12 8.42 -34.41 -35.66
N GLY A 13 9.29 -33.46 -36.05
CA GLY A 13 8.96 -32.03 -36.17
C GLY A 13 8.90 -31.28 -34.82
N ASP A 14 8.30 -30.08 -34.85
CA ASP A 14 8.28 -29.11 -33.72
C ASP A 14 7.32 -29.50 -32.56
N ASP A 15 6.58 -30.61 -32.67
CA ASP A 15 5.57 -31.00 -31.69
C ASP A 15 6.16 -31.85 -30.56
N VAL A 16 6.55 -31.18 -29.47
CA VAL A 16 7.20 -31.79 -28.29
C VAL A 16 6.27 -32.76 -27.52
N GLY A 17 4.98 -32.80 -27.85
CA GLY A 17 3.95 -33.56 -27.14
C GLY A 17 3.88 -35.06 -27.44
N ALA A 18 4.46 -35.52 -28.56
CA ALA A 18 4.42 -36.92 -28.98
C ALA A 18 5.84 -37.39 -29.34
N ALA A 19 6.63 -37.76 -28.32
CA ALA A 19 7.96 -38.32 -28.55
C ALA A 19 7.87 -39.62 -29.37
N VAL A 20 8.64 -39.68 -30.45
CA VAL A 20 8.79 -40.89 -31.28
C VAL A 20 9.72 -41.88 -30.58
N GLN A 21 10.76 -41.37 -29.91
CA GLN A 21 11.69 -42.16 -29.12
C GLN A 21 12.06 -41.42 -27.82
N GLU A 22 12.23 -42.16 -26.73
CA GLU A 22 12.60 -41.65 -25.40
C GLU A 22 13.64 -42.57 -24.75
N ALA A 23 14.66 -42.00 -24.11
CA ALA A 23 15.65 -42.75 -23.34
C ALA A 23 15.98 -42.04 -22.02
N VAL A 24 16.06 -42.80 -20.93
CA VAL A 24 16.60 -42.35 -19.64
C VAL A 24 18.00 -42.94 -19.48
N LEU A 25 18.99 -42.06 -19.36
CA LEU A 25 20.40 -42.42 -19.46
C LEU A 25 21.13 -42.07 -18.16
N ASP A 26 22.06 -42.95 -17.78
CA ASP A 26 22.94 -42.73 -16.63
C ASP A 26 24.11 -41.82 -17.03
N VAL A 27 24.30 -40.74 -16.27
CA VAL A 27 25.37 -39.77 -16.51
C VAL A 27 26.68 -40.28 -15.91
N GLN A 28 27.73 -40.39 -16.73
CA GLN A 28 29.06 -40.79 -16.27
C GLN A 28 29.93 -39.57 -16.00
N GLU A 29 30.55 -39.51 -14.83
CA GLU A 29 31.56 -38.49 -14.51
C GLU A 29 32.97 -39.00 -14.86
N VAL A 30 33.69 -38.25 -15.69
CA VAL A 30 35.09 -38.50 -16.02
C VAL A 30 35.86 -37.19 -15.88
N ASN A 31 36.78 -37.13 -14.90
CA ASN A 31 37.63 -35.96 -14.64
C ASN A 31 36.86 -34.63 -14.45
N GLY A 32 35.71 -34.68 -13.75
CA GLY A 32 34.86 -33.50 -13.50
C GLY A 32 34.05 -33.04 -14.72
N GLN A 33 34.05 -33.80 -15.81
CA GLN A 33 33.14 -33.63 -16.95
C GLN A 33 32.12 -34.77 -16.96
N TYR A 34 30.89 -34.44 -17.37
CA TYR A 34 29.76 -35.36 -17.37
C TYR A 34 29.42 -35.76 -18.81
N PHE A 35 29.35 -37.06 -19.07
CA PHE A 35 29.15 -37.62 -20.40
C PHE A 35 27.97 -38.60 -20.42
N VAL A 36 27.24 -38.58 -21.54
CA VAL A 36 26.19 -39.54 -21.89
C VAL A 36 26.25 -39.78 -23.39
N GLU A 37 26.10 -41.03 -23.81
CA GLU A 37 26.02 -41.41 -25.21
C GLU A 37 24.82 -42.35 -25.40
N HIS A 38 24.06 -42.14 -26.48
CA HIS A 38 22.96 -43.01 -26.88
C HIS A 38 22.76 -42.95 -28.38
N ILE A 39 22.33 -44.07 -28.96
CA ILE A 39 22.04 -44.20 -30.39
C ILE A 39 20.54 -44.45 -30.51
N PHE A 40 19.85 -43.58 -31.26
CA PHE A 40 18.45 -43.74 -31.61
C PHE A 40 18.31 -44.31 -33.02
N ASP A 41 17.22 -45.02 -33.29
CA ASP A 41 16.94 -45.59 -34.61
C ASP A 41 16.61 -44.48 -35.63
N GLU A 42 16.98 -44.70 -36.91
CA GLU A 42 16.73 -43.75 -38.00
C GLU A 42 15.24 -43.38 -38.10
N THR A 43 14.94 -42.08 -38.07
CA THR A 43 13.57 -41.55 -38.27
C THR A 43 13.32 -41.30 -39.76
N THR A 44 12.05 -41.36 -40.18
CA THR A 44 11.65 -41.05 -41.56
C THR A 44 11.74 -39.56 -41.90
N ASN A 45 11.91 -38.69 -40.89
CA ASN A 45 12.06 -37.25 -41.05
C ASN A 45 13.50 -36.83 -40.73
N ASN A 46 13.98 -35.83 -41.47
CA ASN A 46 15.29 -35.22 -41.29
C ASN A 46 15.27 -34.14 -40.21
N ASP A 47 14.11 -33.62 -39.80
CA ASP A 47 14.02 -32.62 -38.72
C ASP A 47 13.69 -33.29 -37.38
N ILE A 48 14.62 -33.19 -36.43
CA ILE A 48 14.52 -33.77 -35.09
C ILE A 48 14.55 -32.65 -34.06
N ALA A 49 13.54 -32.56 -33.19
CA ALA A 49 13.67 -31.79 -31.97
C ALA A 49 14.18 -32.69 -30.83
N THR A 50 15.19 -32.20 -30.12
CA THR A 50 15.81 -32.85 -28.98
C THR A 50 15.42 -32.11 -27.72
N TYR A 51 14.95 -32.86 -26.73
CA TYR A 51 14.65 -32.34 -25.40
C TYR A 51 15.45 -33.11 -24.36
N ILE A 52 16.25 -32.37 -23.60
CA ILE A 52 17.12 -32.85 -22.55
C ILE A 52 16.59 -32.34 -21.22
N GLU A 53 16.36 -33.25 -20.29
CA GLU A 53 15.90 -32.92 -18.95
C GLU A 53 16.78 -33.58 -17.89
N PHE A 54 17.25 -32.78 -16.93
CA PHE A 54 18.01 -33.21 -15.77
C PHE A 54 17.06 -33.32 -14.58
N ARG A 55 16.99 -34.51 -13.98
CA ARG A 55 16.14 -34.76 -12.81
C ARG A 55 16.95 -35.11 -11.56
N ASP A 56 16.56 -34.56 -10.41
CA ASP A 56 17.01 -35.06 -9.12
C ASP A 56 16.15 -36.26 -8.71
N MET A 57 16.80 -37.37 -8.38
CA MET A 57 16.14 -38.57 -7.88
C MET A 57 16.36 -38.78 -6.37
N SER A 58 17.00 -37.83 -5.68
CA SER A 58 17.35 -37.94 -4.26
C SER A 58 16.14 -37.93 -3.31
N SER A 59 15.05 -37.24 -3.69
CA SER A 59 13.86 -37.05 -2.85
C SER A 59 12.78 -38.13 -3.02
N GLY A 60 12.98 -39.10 -3.92
CA GLY A 60 12.00 -40.16 -4.23
C GLY A 60 10.92 -39.75 -5.25
N THR A 61 10.81 -38.46 -5.57
CA THR A 61 10.04 -37.93 -6.71
C THR A 61 11.01 -37.27 -7.69
N ALA A 62 10.92 -37.60 -8.98
CA ALA A 62 11.83 -37.08 -10.00
C ALA A 62 11.54 -35.58 -10.25
N GLU A 63 12.30 -34.69 -9.61
CA GLU A 63 12.16 -33.25 -9.73
C GLU A 63 13.04 -32.71 -10.86
N THR A 64 12.45 -31.93 -11.76
CA THR A 64 13.16 -31.30 -12.89
C THR A 64 14.05 -30.16 -12.39
N ILE A 65 15.36 -30.31 -12.48
CA ILE A 65 16.34 -29.29 -12.03
C ILE A 65 16.68 -28.32 -13.17
N ALA A 66 16.74 -28.83 -14.40
CA ALA A 66 16.98 -28.02 -15.58
C ALA A 66 16.52 -28.75 -16.86
N THR A 67 16.16 -27.96 -17.87
CA THR A 67 15.75 -28.44 -19.18
C THR A 67 16.52 -27.72 -20.28
N CYS A 68 16.68 -28.40 -21.41
CA CYS A 68 17.17 -27.82 -22.63
C CYS A 68 16.40 -28.42 -23.81
N SER A 69 15.92 -27.59 -24.71
CA SER A 69 15.27 -28.01 -25.95
C SER A 69 15.91 -27.33 -27.14
N ASP A 70 16.23 -28.09 -28.18
CA ASP A 70 16.77 -27.55 -29.43
C ASP A 70 16.38 -28.45 -30.60
N SER A 71 16.33 -27.91 -31.82
CA SER A 71 15.98 -28.65 -33.03
C SER A 71 17.12 -28.71 -34.04
N VAL A 72 17.29 -29.88 -34.66
CA VAL A 72 18.40 -30.19 -35.56
C VAL A 72 17.88 -30.90 -36.80
N THR A 73 18.33 -30.44 -37.97
CA THR A 73 18.14 -31.16 -39.22
C THR A 73 19.31 -32.12 -39.47
N VAL A 74 19.02 -33.42 -39.57
CA VAL A 74 19.95 -34.54 -39.77
C VAL A 74 20.46 -34.58 -41.22
N LEU A 75 21.28 -33.60 -41.59
CA LEU A 75 21.97 -33.57 -42.88
C LEU A 75 23.51 -33.56 -42.73
N THR A 76 24.04 -33.31 -41.53
CA THR A 76 25.48 -33.30 -41.18
C THR A 76 25.75 -33.62 -39.71
N VAL A 77 27.02 -33.82 -39.31
CA VAL A 77 27.43 -33.86 -37.88
C VAL A 77 27.14 -32.49 -37.25
N ASN A 78 26.15 -32.43 -36.36
CA ASN A 78 25.75 -31.21 -35.69
C ASN A 78 26.19 -31.22 -34.22
N THR A 79 26.70 -30.09 -33.73
CA THR A 79 27.02 -29.88 -32.32
C THR A 79 26.05 -28.85 -31.76
N MET A 80 25.27 -29.23 -30.74
CA MET A 80 24.38 -28.32 -30.04
C MET A 80 25.04 -27.85 -28.75
N ALA A 81 24.83 -26.58 -28.42
CA ALA A 81 25.26 -26.00 -27.14
C ALA A 81 24.07 -25.24 -26.54
N CYS A 82 23.76 -25.56 -25.29
CA CYS A 82 22.59 -25.02 -24.61
C CYS A 82 22.98 -24.55 -23.21
N GLY A 83 22.53 -23.35 -22.85
CA GLY A 83 22.78 -22.79 -21.52
C GLY A 83 21.87 -23.45 -20.49
N ILE A 84 22.46 -24.18 -19.54
CA ILE A 84 21.74 -24.80 -18.43
C ILE A 84 21.82 -23.87 -17.22
N GLY A 85 20.69 -23.35 -16.77
CA GLY A 85 20.56 -22.64 -15.51
C GLY A 85 20.19 -23.61 -14.39
N ILE A 86 21.11 -23.87 -13.46
CA ILE A 86 20.83 -24.66 -12.26
C ILE A 86 20.43 -23.68 -11.14
N PRO A 87 19.17 -23.65 -10.69
CA PRO A 87 18.82 -22.91 -9.49
C PRO A 87 19.58 -23.53 -8.31
N LYS A 88 20.42 -22.73 -7.64
CA LYS A 88 21.03 -23.16 -6.38
C LYS A 88 20.06 -22.89 -5.25
N ASP A 89 19.51 -23.95 -4.68
CA ASP A 89 18.84 -23.86 -3.41
C ASP A 89 19.88 -23.81 -2.30
N TYR A 90 19.98 -22.65 -1.65
CA TYR A 90 20.77 -22.48 -0.44
C TYR A 90 19.86 -22.68 0.77
N ILE A 91 20.10 -23.72 1.56
CA ILE A 91 19.54 -23.83 2.90
C ILE A 91 20.29 -22.84 3.78
N VAL A 92 19.69 -21.69 4.07
CA VAL A 92 20.22 -20.75 5.06
C VAL A 92 19.94 -21.33 6.45
N GLY A 93 20.97 -21.83 7.12
CA GLY A 93 20.88 -22.25 8.51
C GLY A 93 20.76 -21.05 9.45
N GLY A 94 19.63 -20.93 10.17
CA GLY A 94 19.36 -19.86 11.12
C GLY A 94 18.05 -19.12 10.83
N ASN A 95 17.70 -18.15 11.68
CA ASN A 95 16.55 -17.29 11.42
C ASN A 95 16.93 -16.25 10.36
N LEU A 96 16.16 -16.17 9.28
CA LEU A 96 16.25 -15.05 8.35
C LEU A 96 15.83 -13.78 9.10
N LEU A 97 16.65 -12.74 8.99
CA LEU A 97 16.41 -11.47 9.66
C LEU A 97 15.87 -10.45 8.67
N ALA A 98 14.99 -9.59 9.14
CA ALA A 98 14.61 -8.35 8.48
C ALA A 98 15.41 -7.19 9.06
N THR A 99 15.69 -6.19 8.21
CA THR A 99 16.36 -4.95 8.58
C THR A 99 15.32 -3.87 8.82
N LEU A 100 15.41 -3.20 9.96
CA LEU A 100 14.60 -2.03 10.29
C LEU A 100 15.50 -0.80 10.28
N ALA A 101 15.08 0.23 9.54
CA ALA A 101 15.66 1.56 9.57
C ALA A 101 14.59 2.49 10.16
N VAL A 102 14.83 2.93 11.39
CA VAL A 102 13.86 3.68 12.19
C VAL A 102 14.33 5.11 12.31
N ASN A 103 13.53 6.05 11.78
CA ASN A 103 13.70 7.46 12.08
C ASN A 103 12.86 7.81 13.30
N VAL A 104 13.44 8.47 14.29
CA VAL A 104 12.77 9.00 15.46
C VAL A 104 12.75 10.50 15.34
N LEU A 105 11.56 11.05 15.15
CA LEU A 105 11.34 12.48 14.88
C LEU A 105 10.44 13.07 15.97
N ASP A 106 10.44 14.39 16.11
CA ASP A 106 9.44 15.11 16.89
C ASP A 106 8.20 15.42 16.03
N TYR A 107 7.19 16.05 16.63
CA TYR A 107 5.97 16.46 15.94
C TYR A 107 6.22 17.36 14.72
N ASN A 108 7.30 18.14 14.72
CA ASN A 108 7.69 19.00 13.59
C ASN A 108 8.54 18.26 12.54
N LYS A 109 8.62 16.92 12.63
CA LYS A 109 9.46 16.06 11.80
C LYS A 109 10.96 16.35 11.89
N VAL A 110 11.39 16.96 13.00
CA VAL A 110 12.81 17.19 13.26
C VAL A 110 13.38 15.95 13.93
N ALA A 111 14.57 15.52 13.50
CA ALA A 111 15.24 14.36 14.07
C ALA A 111 15.48 14.53 15.57
N VAL A 112 15.13 13.51 16.36
CA VAL A 112 15.32 13.52 17.81
C VAL A 112 16.59 12.72 18.15
N PRO A 113 17.73 13.37 18.41
CA PRO A 113 18.91 12.69 18.93
C PRO A 113 18.69 12.28 20.38
N GLY A 114 19.29 11.17 20.81
CA GLY A 114 19.24 10.69 22.18
C GLY A 114 17.97 9.91 22.55
N ALA A 115 17.15 9.50 21.59
CA ALA A 115 15.95 8.70 21.85
C ALA A 115 16.30 7.22 21.98
N SER A 116 15.76 6.55 23.01
CA SER A 116 15.95 5.12 23.25
C SER A 116 14.98 4.32 22.39
N VAL A 117 15.49 3.35 21.62
CA VAL A 117 14.68 2.50 20.74
C VAL A 117 14.71 1.05 21.22
N PHE A 118 13.53 0.49 21.43
CA PHE A 118 13.27 -0.85 21.92
C PHE A 118 12.64 -1.71 20.83
N VAL A 119 12.94 -3.00 20.86
CA VAL A 119 12.20 -4.03 20.11
C VAL A 119 11.79 -5.10 21.10
N ASP A 120 10.49 -5.37 21.17
CA ASP A 120 9.87 -6.33 22.12
C ASP A 120 10.29 -6.04 23.57
N GLY A 121 10.33 -4.75 23.92
CA GLY A 121 10.75 -4.27 25.25
C GLY A 121 12.27 -4.30 25.50
N ILE A 122 13.08 -4.79 24.55
CA ILE A 122 14.55 -4.85 24.69
C ILE A 122 15.19 -3.65 24.01
N LEU A 123 15.97 -2.86 24.74
CA LEU A 123 16.71 -1.71 24.22
C LEU A 123 17.68 -2.17 23.12
N LYS A 124 17.53 -1.63 21.90
CA LYS A 124 18.40 -1.87 20.76
C LYS A 124 19.44 -0.78 20.55
N GLY A 125 19.17 0.44 20.99
CA GLY A 125 20.14 1.52 20.99
C GLY A 125 19.51 2.89 21.19
N VAL A 126 20.35 3.92 21.04
CA VAL A 126 19.97 5.32 21.24
C VAL A 126 20.35 6.13 20.00
N THR A 127 19.39 6.86 19.43
CA THR A 127 19.60 7.69 18.23
C THR A 127 20.67 8.76 18.45
N GLY A 128 21.46 9.14 17.45
CA GLY A 128 22.38 10.29 17.51
C GLY A 128 23.44 10.29 18.63
N SER A 129 23.65 9.19 19.37
CA SER A 129 24.53 9.15 20.54
C SER A 129 26.00 8.94 20.14
N ASN A 130 26.72 10.01 19.75
CA ASN A 130 28.15 10.05 19.34
C ASN A 130 28.61 9.11 18.20
N PHE A 131 27.78 8.15 17.77
CA PHE A 131 28.14 7.05 16.86
C PHE A 131 27.11 6.83 15.74
N GLY A 132 26.17 7.75 15.53
CA GLY A 132 25.11 7.60 14.52
C GLY A 132 24.49 8.91 14.09
N THR A 133 23.61 8.84 13.08
CA THR A 133 22.82 9.98 12.60
C THR A 133 21.76 10.36 13.63
N ASP A 134 21.56 11.65 13.81
CA ASP A 134 20.52 12.18 14.71
C ASP A 134 19.15 11.62 14.31
N GLY A 135 18.38 11.20 15.31
CA GLY A 135 17.06 10.61 15.08
C GLY A 135 17.07 9.32 14.27
N PHE A 136 18.18 8.59 14.11
CA PHE A 136 18.17 7.35 13.33
C PHE A 136 18.77 6.17 14.07
N ILE A 137 18.17 4.99 13.88
CA ILE A 137 18.77 3.72 14.26
C ILE A 137 18.48 2.63 13.22
N LYS A 138 19.47 1.76 13.01
CA LYS A 138 19.32 0.54 12.24
C LYS A 138 19.37 -0.66 13.17
N THR A 139 18.35 -1.54 13.09
CA THR A 139 18.28 -2.77 13.89
C THR A 139 17.76 -3.94 13.04
N HIS A 140 17.77 -5.14 13.61
CA HIS A 140 17.39 -6.36 12.92
C HIS A 140 16.43 -7.16 13.80
N VAL A 141 15.42 -7.75 13.16
CA VAL A 141 14.38 -8.57 13.81
C VAL A 141 14.20 -9.86 13.04
N LYS A 142 13.60 -10.88 13.67
CA LYS A 142 13.35 -12.14 12.97
C LYS A 142 12.24 -11.95 11.96
N ALA A 143 12.33 -12.66 10.84
CA ALA A 143 11.26 -12.68 9.86
C ALA A 143 10.15 -13.65 10.26
N GLY A 144 8.91 -13.32 9.88
CA GLY A 144 7.73 -14.15 10.09
C GLY A 144 7.15 -14.11 11.51
N GLU A 145 7.78 -13.39 12.44
CA GLU A 145 7.27 -13.13 13.79
C GLU A 145 6.78 -11.66 13.88
N GLU A 146 5.76 -11.42 14.70
CA GLU A 146 5.30 -10.07 15.00
C GLU A 146 6.25 -9.42 16.01
N HIS A 147 6.63 -8.16 15.77
CA HIS A 147 7.53 -7.40 16.62
C HIS A 147 6.97 -6.01 16.92
N THR A 148 7.12 -5.55 18.16
CA THR A 148 6.76 -4.17 18.56
C THR A 148 8.03 -3.34 18.72
N ILE A 149 8.13 -2.27 17.93
CA ILE A 149 9.22 -1.30 17.95
C ILE A 149 8.72 -0.06 18.66
N ARG A 150 9.41 0.38 19.70
CA ARG A 150 9.04 1.55 20.51
C ARG A 150 10.22 2.51 20.61
N ALA A 151 10.00 3.79 20.44
CA ALA A 151 10.99 4.82 20.74
C ALA A 151 10.49 5.68 21.89
N GLU A 152 11.38 6.11 22.78
CA GLU A 152 11.03 7.04 23.87
C GLU A 152 12.13 8.08 24.09
N LYS A 153 11.75 9.29 24.48
CA LYS A 153 12.64 10.32 24.99
C LYS A 153 11.89 11.36 25.80
N ASP A 154 12.44 11.77 26.94
CA ASP A 154 11.91 12.87 27.76
C ASP A 154 10.41 12.73 28.12
N GLY A 155 9.93 11.49 28.27
CA GLY A 155 8.53 11.17 28.57
C GLY A 155 7.60 11.06 27.36
N LEU A 156 8.08 11.37 26.16
CA LEU A 156 7.38 11.16 24.89
C LEU A 156 7.73 9.78 24.34
N GLU A 157 6.78 9.11 23.70
CA GLU A 157 7.02 7.81 23.06
C GLU A 157 6.26 7.66 21.74
N ASP A 158 6.58 6.64 20.98
CA ASP A 158 5.78 6.16 19.85
C ASP A 158 6.11 4.70 19.62
N SER A 159 5.16 3.94 19.08
CA SER A 159 5.36 2.51 18.82
C SER A 159 4.68 2.03 17.56
N ARG A 160 5.29 1.02 16.93
CA ARG A 160 4.78 0.37 15.74
C ARG A 160 4.96 -1.13 15.85
N THR A 161 3.93 -1.87 15.49
CA THR A 161 3.99 -3.32 15.35
C THR A 161 4.08 -3.72 13.88
N LEU A 162 4.92 -4.69 13.57
CA LEU A 162 5.07 -5.23 12.21
C LEU A 162 5.49 -6.70 12.21
N THR A 163 5.08 -7.43 11.17
CA THR A 163 5.49 -8.82 10.89
C THR A 163 6.30 -8.82 9.61
N PRO A 164 7.64 -8.80 9.68
CA PRO A 164 8.46 -8.58 8.50
C PRO A 164 8.73 -9.86 7.74
N GLY A 165 8.82 -9.76 6.41
CA GLY A 165 9.24 -10.87 5.55
C GLY A 165 10.73 -11.17 5.69
N ALA A 166 11.13 -12.36 5.22
CA ALA A 166 12.54 -12.74 5.17
C ALA A 166 13.37 -11.75 4.35
N LEU A 167 14.46 -11.25 4.93
CA LEU A 167 15.34 -10.23 4.32
C LEU A 167 14.63 -8.91 3.97
N GLY A 168 13.45 -8.67 4.54
CA GLY A 168 12.69 -7.43 4.35
C GLY A 168 13.46 -6.22 4.84
N ILE A 169 13.38 -5.11 4.10
CA ILE A 169 13.91 -3.81 4.51
C ILE A 169 12.72 -2.91 4.80
N HIS A 170 12.57 -2.51 6.06
CA HIS A 170 11.49 -1.64 6.51
C HIS A 170 12.07 -0.30 6.93
N ASN A 171 11.65 0.76 6.24
CA ASN A 171 11.97 2.14 6.59
C ASN A 171 10.69 2.81 7.10
N PHE A 172 10.74 3.39 8.30
CA PHE A 172 9.59 4.09 8.85
C PHE A 172 10.00 5.07 9.94
N ASP A 173 9.07 5.97 10.22
CA ASP A 173 9.22 7.00 11.23
C ASP A 173 8.44 6.61 12.48
N LEU A 174 9.00 6.96 13.64
CA LEU A 174 8.34 7.01 14.94
C LEU A 174 8.36 8.47 15.40
N ILE A 175 7.18 9.04 15.62
CA ILE A 175 7.02 10.45 15.96
C ILE A 175 6.83 10.56 17.46
N LEU A 176 7.87 10.96 18.18
CA LEU A 176 7.81 11.18 19.63
C LEU A 176 6.86 12.33 19.93
N ALA A 177 5.68 11.94 20.37
CA ALA A 177 4.66 12.82 20.92
C ALA A 177 4.26 12.29 22.29
N ASP A 178 3.55 13.09 23.05
CA ASP A 178 3.02 12.68 24.34
C ASP A 178 1.94 11.62 24.08
N GLN A 179 2.28 10.34 24.23
CA GLN A 179 1.31 9.24 24.18
C GLN A 179 0.45 9.18 25.46
N GLY A 180 0.66 10.12 26.39
CA GLY A 180 -0.27 10.49 27.47
C GLY A 180 -1.21 11.64 27.12
N SER A 181 -1.08 12.23 25.92
CA SER A 181 -2.07 13.08 25.26
C SER A 181 -2.62 12.39 24.01
N ILE A 182 -2.90 11.09 24.10
CA ILE A 182 -4.03 10.53 23.35
C ILE A 182 -5.25 11.24 23.95
N VAL A 183 -5.60 12.41 23.43
CA VAL A 183 -6.88 13.00 23.76
C VAL A 183 -7.90 12.16 23.01
N THR A 184 -8.29 11.05 23.64
CA THR A 184 -9.43 10.26 23.21
C THR A 184 -10.65 11.13 23.41
N GLY A 185 -11.12 11.69 22.31
CA GLY A 185 -12.43 12.30 22.24
C GLY A 185 -13.28 11.53 21.26
N MET A 186 -14.58 11.72 21.35
CA MET A 186 -15.51 11.10 20.41
C MET A 186 -15.33 11.65 19.00
N THR A 187 -14.84 12.90 18.89
CA THR A 187 -14.62 13.60 17.61
C THR A 187 -13.42 14.55 17.73
N CYS A 188 -12.80 14.93 16.61
CA CYS A 188 -11.78 15.97 16.58
C CYS A 188 -12.28 17.29 17.21
N LYS A 189 -13.55 17.64 16.99
CA LYS A 189 -14.18 18.82 17.57
C LYS A 189 -14.28 18.74 19.10
N SER A 190 -14.67 17.58 19.64
CA SER A 190 -14.77 17.38 21.09
C SER A 190 -13.41 17.52 21.79
N ILE A 191 -12.35 17.05 21.13
CA ILE A 191 -10.97 17.18 21.59
C ILE A 191 -10.56 18.65 21.64
N LEU A 192 -10.82 19.38 20.57
CA LEU A 192 -10.51 20.80 20.47
C LEU A 192 -11.27 21.63 21.52
N ASP A 193 -12.58 21.40 21.66
CA ASP A 193 -13.43 22.12 22.61
C ASP A 193 -13.06 21.85 24.07
N ALA A 194 -12.56 20.65 24.36
CA ALA A 194 -12.03 20.29 25.67
C ALA A 194 -10.65 20.92 25.97
N GLY A 195 -10.06 21.65 25.03
CA GLY A 195 -8.70 22.21 25.16
C GLY A 195 -7.60 21.17 25.05
N GLY A 196 -7.90 19.97 24.53
CA GLY A 196 -6.95 18.87 24.37
C GLY A 196 -6.23 18.86 23.02
N SER A 197 -6.40 19.89 22.19
CA SER A 197 -5.67 19.98 20.92
C SER A 197 -4.18 20.24 21.16
N VAL A 198 -3.34 19.48 20.45
CA VAL A 198 -1.89 19.69 20.34
C VAL A 198 -1.48 20.22 18.95
N GLY A 199 -2.44 20.78 18.19
CA GLY A 199 -2.28 21.17 16.79
C GLY A 199 -2.88 20.16 15.80
N SER A 200 -2.85 20.48 14.50
CA SER A 200 -3.37 19.59 13.45
C SER A 200 -2.50 18.33 13.30
N GLY A 201 -3.09 17.15 13.35
CA GLY A 201 -2.29 15.92 13.48
C GLY A 201 -3.12 14.66 13.54
N LEU A 202 -2.48 13.55 13.89
CA LEU A 202 -3.18 12.29 14.15
C LEU A 202 -3.77 12.28 15.55
N TYR A 203 -5.03 11.87 15.64
CA TYR A 203 -5.73 11.64 16.89
C TYR A 203 -6.45 10.30 16.82
N THR A 204 -6.58 9.66 17.98
CA THR A 204 -7.41 8.47 18.14
C THR A 204 -8.79 8.88 18.59
N LEU A 205 -9.80 8.49 17.81
CA LEU A 205 -11.20 8.77 18.06
C LEU A 205 -11.90 7.50 18.49
N ASP A 206 -12.76 7.66 19.50
CA ASP A 206 -13.66 6.62 19.99
C ASP A 206 -15.09 7.14 19.85
N VAL A 207 -15.68 6.89 18.67
CA VAL A 207 -16.94 7.51 18.22
C VAL A 207 -18.19 6.94 18.88
N ASP A 208 -18.08 5.81 19.59
CA ASP A 208 -19.17 5.25 20.41
C ASP A 208 -18.79 5.11 21.90
N GLY A 209 -17.57 5.50 22.28
CA GLY A 209 -17.12 5.54 23.66
C GLY A 209 -16.98 4.13 24.25
N ALA A 210 -17.69 3.85 25.34
CA ALA A 210 -17.67 2.51 25.93
C ALA A 210 -18.47 1.45 25.12
N GLY A 211 -18.79 1.75 23.86
CA GLY A 211 -19.49 0.87 22.95
C GLY A 211 -18.60 -0.24 22.37
N PRO A 212 -19.15 -1.10 21.50
CA PRO A 212 -18.43 -2.23 20.94
C PRO A 212 -17.52 -1.88 19.76
N LEU A 213 -17.55 -0.66 19.24
CA LEU A 213 -16.74 -0.28 18.09
C LEU A 213 -15.34 0.13 18.56
N ASP A 214 -14.32 -0.51 18.00
CA ASP A 214 -12.93 -0.16 18.35
C ASP A 214 -12.62 1.29 17.96
N SER A 215 -11.83 1.98 18.77
CA SER A 215 -11.29 3.29 18.42
C SER A 215 -10.47 3.22 17.12
N PHE A 216 -10.42 4.32 16.37
CA PHE A 216 -9.62 4.42 15.15
C PHE A 216 -8.80 5.69 15.12
N THR A 217 -7.72 5.69 14.34
CA THR A 217 -6.85 6.84 14.19
C THR A 217 -7.14 7.57 12.89
N THR A 218 -7.34 8.87 12.98
CA THR A 218 -7.51 9.72 11.81
C THR A 218 -6.79 11.06 11.97
N TRP A 219 -6.65 11.78 10.86
CA TRP A 219 -6.18 13.15 10.87
C TRP A 219 -7.27 14.11 11.36
N CYS A 220 -6.92 14.93 12.35
CA CYS A 220 -7.72 16.07 12.76
C CYS A 220 -7.04 17.36 12.30
N ASP A 221 -7.79 18.19 11.57
CA ASP A 221 -7.40 19.59 11.37
C ASP A 221 -7.96 20.42 12.53
N MET A 222 -7.06 20.92 13.38
CA MET A 222 -7.37 21.66 14.60
C MET A 222 -7.23 23.17 14.44
N GLU A 223 -6.89 23.65 13.25
CA GLU A 223 -6.50 25.06 13.02
C GLU A 223 -7.37 25.74 11.97
N THR A 224 -7.67 25.08 10.85
CA THR A 224 -8.41 25.65 9.72
C THR A 224 -9.83 26.04 10.16
N ASN A 225 -10.29 27.26 9.87
CA ASN A 225 -11.66 27.73 10.16
C ASN A 225 -12.20 27.37 11.56
N GLY A 226 -11.35 27.54 12.58
CA GLY A 226 -11.70 27.26 13.97
C GLY A 226 -11.52 25.79 14.38
N GLY A 227 -10.97 24.94 13.51
CA GLY A 227 -10.52 23.60 13.80
C GLY A 227 -11.61 22.58 14.14
N GLY A 228 -11.17 21.39 14.55
CA GLY A 228 -12.01 20.29 15.02
C GLY A 228 -12.50 19.38 13.91
N TRP A 229 -11.90 19.45 12.72
CA TRP A 229 -12.36 18.71 11.55
C TRP A 229 -11.82 17.29 11.54
N THR A 230 -12.70 16.32 11.33
CA THR A 230 -12.35 14.91 11.27
C THR A 230 -12.17 14.46 9.82
N LEU A 231 -10.96 14.04 9.42
CA LEU A 231 -10.75 13.45 8.10
C LEU A 231 -11.46 12.10 8.01
N VAL A 232 -12.36 11.96 7.04
CA VAL A 232 -13.11 10.69 6.83
C VAL A 232 -12.84 10.04 5.48
N GLN A 233 -12.31 10.81 4.52
CA GLN A 233 -12.06 10.32 3.18
C GLN A 233 -10.93 11.09 2.48
N ASN A 234 -10.08 10.32 1.81
CA ASN A 234 -9.10 10.74 0.83
C ASN A 234 -9.47 10.15 -0.53
N ARG A 235 -9.70 11.00 -1.52
CA ARG A 235 -10.21 10.63 -2.84
C ARG A 235 -9.30 11.08 -3.96
N VAL A 236 -9.16 10.24 -4.97
CA VAL A 236 -8.41 10.54 -6.19
C VAL A 236 -9.31 10.32 -7.39
N LYS A 237 -9.28 11.26 -8.34
CA LYS A 237 -10.02 11.14 -9.60
C LYS A 237 -9.42 10.03 -10.45
N GLY A 238 -10.26 9.12 -10.94
CA GLY A 238 -9.88 8.03 -11.83
C GLY A 238 -9.56 6.71 -11.13
N THR A 239 -9.53 6.66 -9.80
CA THR A 239 -9.05 5.51 -9.03
C THR A 239 -10.16 4.86 -8.18
N PRO A 240 -10.10 3.53 -7.99
CA PRO A 240 -11.00 2.83 -7.09
C PRO A 240 -10.61 3.07 -5.63
N MET A 241 -11.53 3.61 -4.84
CA MET A 241 -11.34 3.80 -3.40
C MET A 241 -11.44 2.47 -2.64
N SER A 242 -10.79 2.38 -1.49
CA SER A 242 -10.86 1.24 -0.57
C SER A 242 -11.12 1.70 0.87
N VAL A 243 -11.65 0.82 1.71
CA VAL A 243 -11.72 1.04 3.17
C VAL A 243 -10.32 0.87 3.77
N LYS A 244 -9.90 1.79 4.64
CA LYS A 244 -8.58 1.78 5.28
C LYS A 244 -8.61 1.58 6.80
N GLY A 245 -9.74 1.89 7.45
CA GLY A 245 -9.86 1.88 8.91
C GLY A 245 -9.21 3.10 9.57
N ASN A 246 -7.95 3.41 9.23
CA ASN A 246 -7.22 4.58 9.69
C ASN A 246 -6.83 5.49 8.51
N LEU A 247 -6.95 6.81 8.69
CA LEU A 247 -6.50 7.80 7.71
C LEU A 247 -5.39 8.66 8.30
N THR A 248 -4.15 8.42 7.86
CA THR A 248 -2.94 9.00 8.47
C THR A 248 -2.60 10.42 7.99
N GLY A 249 -3.52 11.09 7.31
CA GLY A 249 -3.35 12.44 6.79
C GLY A 249 -4.02 12.64 5.43
N PRO A 250 -4.18 13.91 5.00
CA PRO A 250 -4.59 14.21 3.63
C PRO A 250 -3.60 13.66 2.60
N LEU A 251 -4.06 13.46 1.35
CA LEU A 251 -3.26 12.87 0.26
C LEU A 251 -1.99 13.66 -0.08
N PHE A 252 -1.92 14.95 0.28
CA PHE A 252 -0.72 15.77 0.17
C PHE A 252 -0.37 16.42 1.50
N THR A 253 0.93 16.40 1.82
CA THR A 253 1.53 17.32 2.79
C THR A 253 2.17 18.48 2.02
N ASN A 254 2.09 19.71 2.56
CA ASN A 254 2.63 20.92 1.96
C ASN A 254 3.97 20.69 1.23
N GLY A 255 4.02 20.98 -0.08
CA GLY A 255 5.25 21.00 -0.86
C GLY A 255 5.69 19.67 -1.51
N THR A 256 4.92 18.58 -1.41
CA THR A 256 5.24 17.32 -2.11
C THR A 256 4.20 16.99 -3.17
N THR A 257 4.62 16.74 -4.41
CA THR A 257 3.78 16.18 -5.49
C THR A 257 3.60 14.67 -5.37
N ASP A 258 4.10 14.05 -4.30
CA ASP A 258 4.10 12.61 -4.11
C ASP A 258 2.68 12.12 -3.81
N PHE A 259 2.15 11.40 -4.79
CA PHE A 259 0.87 10.73 -4.70
C PHE A 259 1.00 9.49 -3.81
N PHE A 260 0.53 9.59 -2.57
CA PHE A 260 0.52 8.49 -1.61
C PHE A 260 -0.72 7.60 -1.83
N SER A 261 -0.63 6.66 -2.78
CA SER A 261 -1.71 5.69 -3.07
C SER A 261 -2.11 4.84 -1.86
N ASP A 262 -1.24 4.71 -0.86
CA ASP A 262 -1.51 4.05 0.41
C ASP A 262 -2.51 4.81 1.29
N ARG A 263 -2.64 6.13 1.09
CA ARG A 263 -3.54 7.01 1.85
C ARG A 263 -4.91 7.21 1.20
N GLU A 264 -5.09 6.79 -0.05
CA GLU A 264 -6.39 6.82 -0.72
C GLU A 264 -7.36 5.86 -0.05
N GLY A 265 -8.55 6.35 0.30
CA GLY A 265 -9.59 5.53 0.91
C GLY A 265 -10.46 6.29 1.89
N ALA A 266 -11.27 5.53 2.63
CA ALA A 266 -12.16 6.06 3.65
C ALA A 266 -12.07 5.26 4.95
N ILE A 267 -12.55 5.86 6.05
CA ILE A 267 -12.81 5.13 7.29
C ILE A 267 -13.88 4.04 7.07
N THR A 268 -14.00 3.09 7.99
CA THR A 268 -14.97 1.99 7.84
C THR A 268 -16.40 2.51 7.86
N ASP A 269 -17.33 1.78 7.23
CA ASP A 269 -18.75 2.12 7.29
C ASP A 269 -19.25 2.13 8.75
N ALA A 270 -18.73 1.26 9.63
CA ALA A 270 -19.11 1.25 11.04
C ALA A 270 -18.69 2.54 11.75
N HIS A 271 -17.44 2.97 11.58
CA HIS A 271 -16.93 4.25 12.10
C HIS A 271 -17.67 5.44 11.49
N TRP A 272 -17.97 5.38 10.20
CA TRP A 272 -18.73 6.41 9.50
C TRP A 272 -20.16 6.56 10.06
N ASN A 273 -20.90 5.45 10.16
CA ASN A 273 -22.26 5.43 10.71
C ASN A 273 -22.31 5.97 12.15
N ALA A 274 -21.32 5.65 12.98
CA ALA A 274 -21.23 6.15 14.34
C ALA A 274 -20.88 7.65 14.37
N LEU A 275 -19.81 8.05 13.68
CA LEU A 275 -19.32 9.44 13.64
C LEU A 275 -20.39 10.42 13.16
N ARG A 276 -21.11 10.08 12.08
CA ARG A 276 -22.11 10.98 11.48
C ARG A 276 -23.30 11.29 12.39
N SER A 277 -23.51 10.47 13.41
CA SER A 277 -24.58 10.68 14.40
C SER A 277 -24.20 11.68 15.50
N ILE A 278 -22.91 11.99 15.63
CA ILE A 278 -22.36 12.80 16.74
C ILE A 278 -21.49 13.97 16.28
N SER A 279 -21.17 14.06 14.99
CA SER A 279 -20.28 15.09 14.43
C SER A 279 -20.80 15.59 13.09
N ASN A 280 -20.85 16.91 12.94
CA ASN A 280 -20.97 17.53 11.63
C ASN A 280 -19.61 17.99 11.09
N ASP A 281 -18.60 18.20 11.94
CA ASP A 281 -17.27 18.71 11.56
C ASP A 281 -16.40 17.66 10.83
N ILE A 282 -16.58 17.59 9.51
CA ILE A 282 -16.01 16.54 8.67
C ILE A 282 -15.12 17.13 7.58
N GLN A 283 -14.01 16.46 7.31
CA GLN A 283 -13.09 16.80 6.22
C GLN A 283 -13.07 15.67 5.18
N VAL A 284 -13.18 16.06 3.90
CA VAL A 284 -12.95 15.20 2.75
C VAL A 284 -11.87 15.82 1.90
N PHE A 285 -10.84 15.05 1.58
CA PHE A 285 -9.76 15.47 0.69
C PHE A 285 -9.96 14.84 -0.69
N SER A 286 -9.86 15.63 -1.76
CA SER A 286 -10.00 15.15 -3.14
C SER A 286 -8.90 15.69 -4.04
N VAL A 287 -8.39 14.87 -4.96
CA VAL A 287 -7.31 15.24 -5.87
C VAL A 287 -7.61 14.81 -7.31
N VAL A 288 -7.19 15.64 -8.27
CA VAL A 288 -7.19 15.31 -9.70
C VAL A 288 -5.75 15.10 -10.19
N PRO A 289 -5.39 13.91 -10.71
CA PRO A 289 -4.08 13.70 -11.31
C PRO A 289 -3.93 14.53 -12.59
N GLY A 290 -2.93 15.41 -12.69
CA GLY A 290 -2.53 15.98 -13.98
C GLY A 290 -2.19 17.47 -14.07
N ASN A 291 -2.29 18.28 -13.01
CA ASN A 291 -1.71 19.64 -12.96
C ASN A 291 -1.76 20.12 -11.49
N ILE A 292 -0.63 20.10 -10.77
CA ILE A 292 -0.55 20.70 -9.43
C ILE A 292 0.35 21.94 -9.51
N PRO A 293 -0.15 23.09 -9.98
CA PRO A 293 0.55 24.36 -9.81
C PRO A 293 0.34 24.84 -8.36
N ASP A 294 1.17 24.34 -7.43
CA ASP A 294 1.19 24.69 -5.99
C ASP A 294 -0.13 24.35 -5.25
N PRO A 295 -0.16 23.55 -4.17
CA PRO A 295 -1.41 23.25 -3.46
C PRO A 295 -1.92 24.49 -2.72
N GLN A 296 -2.54 25.43 -3.44
CA GLN A 296 -3.47 26.35 -2.83
C GLN A 296 -4.70 25.53 -2.45
N TYR A 297 -4.75 25.10 -1.19
CA TYR A 297 -5.92 24.43 -0.65
C TYR A 297 -7.11 25.38 -0.79
N THR A 298 -7.99 25.08 -1.73
CA THR A 298 -9.30 25.70 -1.78
C THR A 298 -10.12 25.06 -0.66
N THR A 299 -10.20 25.75 0.47
CA THR A 299 -11.10 25.41 1.57
C THR A 299 -12.52 25.75 1.12
N ILE A 300 -13.36 24.74 0.90
CA ILE A 300 -14.81 24.95 0.71
C ILE A 300 -15.49 24.56 2.01
N GLU A 301 -16.15 25.52 2.65
CA GLU A 301 -17.00 25.29 3.82
C GLU A 301 -18.46 25.21 3.37
N ILE A 302 -19.08 24.03 3.39
CA ILE A 302 -20.52 23.88 3.09
C ILE A 302 -21.27 23.93 4.42
N LEU A 303 -21.68 25.14 4.82
CA LEU A 303 -22.30 25.39 6.12
C LEU A 303 -23.82 25.19 6.14
N THR A 304 -24.48 25.36 4.99
CA THR A 304 -25.91 25.04 4.78
C THR A 304 -26.19 25.12 3.28
N SER A 305 -27.00 24.21 2.74
CA SER A 305 -27.61 24.39 1.42
C SER A 305 -29.10 24.72 1.62
N SER A 306 -29.59 25.76 0.95
CA SER A 306 -31.03 26.04 0.85
C SER A 306 -31.68 25.28 -0.32
N ALA A 307 -30.91 24.46 -1.04
CA ALA A 307 -31.39 23.66 -2.15
C ALA A 307 -31.94 22.32 -1.62
N PRO A 308 -32.96 21.74 -2.28
CA PRO A 308 -33.41 20.38 -1.95
C PRO A 308 -32.22 19.40 -2.05
N ALA A 309 -32.00 18.62 -1.00
CA ALA A 309 -31.05 17.52 -1.04
C ALA A 309 -31.59 16.44 -1.98
N CYS A 310 -30.83 16.13 -3.03
CA CYS A 310 -31.04 14.98 -3.90
C CYS A 310 -30.38 13.73 -3.33
N ASN A 311 -29.25 13.92 -2.66
CA ASN A 311 -28.70 12.99 -1.70
C ASN A 311 -28.02 13.78 -0.59
N SER A 312 -28.35 13.49 0.66
CA SER A 312 -27.72 14.13 1.80
C SER A 312 -26.64 13.23 2.39
N TRP A 313 -25.72 13.86 3.11
CA TRP A 313 -24.68 13.15 3.83
C TRP A 313 -25.22 12.28 4.97
N GLU A 314 -26.39 12.64 5.53
CA GLU A 314 -27.08 11.85 6.55
C GLU A 314 -27.61 10.52 6.00
N ASP A 315 -27.94 10.49 4.71
CA ASP A 315 -28.46 9.32 4.00
C ASP A 315 -27.34 8.38 3.51
N ALA A 316 -26.09 8.86 3.44
CA ALA A 316 -24.96 8.09 2.96
C ALA A 316 -24.52 7.06 4.00
N VAL A 317 -24.82 5.78 3.75
CA VAL A 317 -24.46 4.67 4.65
C VAL A 317 -22.99 4.28 4.47
N SER A 318 -22.42 4.53 3.29
CA SER A 318 -20.99 4.34 3.01
C SER A 318 -20.35 5.57 2.37
N LEU A 319 -19.12 5.88 2.80
CA LEU A 319 -18.29 6.91 2.17
C LEU A 319 -17.85 6.53 0.75
N LEU A 320 -17.94 5.24 0.40
CA LEU A 320 -17.62 4.75 -0.94
C LEU A 320 -18.76 4.94 -1.95
N GLU A 321 -19.90 5.49 -1.52
CA GLU A 321 -21.04 5.67 -2.39
C GLU A 321 -20.75 6.57 -3.60
N PRO A 322 -21.35 6.23 -4.76
CA PRO A 322 -21.18 7.00 -5.99
C PRO A 322 -21.84 8.36 -5.94
N LYS A 323 -22.78 8.60 -5.03
CA LYS A 323 -23.35 9.93 -4.81
C LYS A 323 -23.31 10.15 -3.33
N LEU A 324 -22.25 10.75 -2.82
CA LEU A 324 -22.06 10.95 -1.40
C LEU A 324 -22.84 12.18 -0.91
N VAL A 325 -22.85 13.24 -1.72
CA VAL A 325 -23.69 14.42 -1.55
C VAL A 325 -24.17 14.88 -2.91
N HIS A 326 -25.43 15.28 -3.00
CA HIS A 326 -25.97 15.92 -4.19
C HIS A 326 -27.06 16.92 -3.80
N TYR A 327 -26.84 18.18 -4.14
CA TYR A 327 -27.82 19.25 -4.04
C TYR A 327 -28.10 19.79 -5.43
N GLU A 328 -29.36 19.88 -5.81
CA GLU A 328 -29.78 20.40 -7.11
C GLU A 328 -31.18 21.00 -7.02
N VAL A 329 -31.38 22.15 -7.67
CA VAL A 329 -32.67 22.86 -7.65
C VAL A 329 -33.66 22.28 -8.67
N SER A 330 -33.17 21.72 -9.79
CA SER A 330 -33.99 21.35 -10.95
C SER A 330 -34.26 19.85 -11.18
N GLY A 331 -34.09 19.00 -10.16
CA GLY A 331 -34.63 17.62 -10.18
C GLY A 331 -33.63 16.47 -10.20
N CYS A 332 -32.47 16.65 -9.57
CA CYS A 332 -31.52 15.58 -9.22
C CYS A 332 -30.94 14.80 -10.41
N ASN A 333 -30.72 15.48 -11.53
CA ASN A 333 -30.32 14.90 -12.80
C ASN A 333 -28.92 15.35 -13.30
N PHE A 334 -28.20 16.16 -12.54
CA PHE A 334 -26.87 16.71 -12.88
C PHE A 334 -26.85 17.54 -14.17
N GLN A 335 -27.98 18.12 -14.58
CA GLN A 335 -28.07 18.94 -15.78
C GLN A 335 -27.98 20.43 -15.44
N ASN A 336 -27.83 21.27 -16.46
CA ASN A 336 -27.93 22.74 -16.38
C ASN A 336 -26.94 23.50 -15.49
N GLY A 337 -26.07 22.80 -14.74
CA GLY A 337 -25.04 23.43 -13.91
C GLY A 337 -25.62 24.23 -12.75
N ASP A 338 -26.70 23.74 -12.15
CA ASP A 338 -27.34 24.26 -10.94
C ASP A 338 -27.18 23.30 -9.73
N TYR A 339 -26.16 22.45 -9.77
CA TYR A 339 -25.93 21.40 -8.78
C TYR A 339 -24.56 21.51 -8.12
N THR A 340 -24.51 21.05 -6.87
CA THR A 340 -23.28 20.78 -6.12
C THR A 340 -23.31 19.31 -5.72
N SER A 341 -22.24 18.58 -6.02
CA SER A 341 -22.18 17.16 -5.68
C SER A 341 -20.78 16.67 -5.33
N ILE A 342 -20.74 15.64 -4.50
CA ILE A 342 -19.56 14.89 -4.08
C ILE A 342 -19.89 13.42 -4.35
N GLY A 343 -19.12 12.70 -5.18
CA GLY A 343 -19.43 11.32 -5.54
C GLY A 343 -18.65 10.78 -6.75
N THR A 344 -18.92 9.53 -7.14
CA THR A 344 -18.54 8.92 -8.42
C THR A 344 -19.71 8.93 -9.42
N GLY A 345 -19.58 9.69 -10.52
CA GLY A 345 -20.52 9.63 -11.63
C GLY A 345 -20.21 8.45 -12.56
N ALA A 346 -21.22 7.96 -13.31
CA ALA A 346 -21.09 6.81 -14.21
C ALA A 346 -20.06 6.97 -15.37
N THR A 347 -19.52 8.17 -15.58
CA THR A 347 -18.44 8.44 -16.55
C THR A 347 -17.25 9.22 -15.98
N ASN A 348 -17.30 9.60 -14.70
CA ASN A 348 -16.21 10.32 -14.02
C ASN A 348 -16.05 9.73 -12.63
N ILE A 349 -15.02 8.90 -12.48
CA ILE A 349 -14.52 8.44 -11.18
C ILE A 349 -13.93 9.68 -10.51
N GLY A 350 -14.67 10.33 -9.61
CA GLY A 350 -14.20 11.44 -8.75
C GLY A 350 -14.28 12.84 -9.36
N THR A 351 -15.40 13.54 -9.16
CA THR A 351 -15.48 14.99 -9.41
C THR A 351 -16.31 15.64 -8.31
N VAL A 352 -15.73 16.62 -7.62
CA VAL A 352 -16.51 17.68 -6.96
C VAL A 352 -16.85 18.67 -8.06
N THR A 353 -18.09 18.68 -8.51
CA THR A 353 -18.56 19.65 -9.51
C THR A 353 -19.34 20.73 -8.79
N THR A 354 -18.79 21.94 -8.74
CA THR A 354 -19.48 23.16 -8.30
C THR A 354 -19.72 24.04 -9.52
N ASN A 355 -20.70 23.70 -10.35
CA ASN A 355 -21.20 24.65 -11.32
C ASN A 355 -22.33 25.41 -10.62
N VAL A 356 -22.07 26.63 -10.14
CA VAL A 356 -23.12 27.63 -9.94
C VAL A 356 -22.53 29.03 -9.86
N SER A 357 -23.03 29.89 -10.73
CA SER A 357 -22.91 31.34 -10.72
C SER A 357 -23.81 32.02 -9.66
N SER A 358 -24.20 31.32 -8.59
CA SER A 358 -25.10 31.85 -7.57
C SER A 358 -24.84 31.25 -6.19
N ALA A 359 -24.04 31.96 -5.40
CA ALA A 359 -24.36 32.36 -4.02
C ALA A 359 -24.86 31.32 -3.00
N TRP A 360 -24.24 30.16 -2.80
CA TRP A 360 -24.58 29.28 -1.64
C TRP A 360 -23.38 28.62 -0.94
N ILE A 361 -22.19 29.21 -1.10
CA ILE A 361 -20.98 28.89 -0.33
C ILE A 361 -20.58 30.19 0.37
N THR A 362 -20.64 30.25 1.69
CA THR A 362 -20.03 31.36 2.44
C THR A 362 -18.51 31.21 2.33
N ASN A 363 -17.91 32.02 1.44
CA ASN A 363 -16.49 32.07 1.03
C ASN A 363 -16.08 31.21 -0.19
N GLY A 364 -16.98 31.01 -1.17
CA GLY A 364 -16.72 30.17 -2.34
C GLY A 364 -15.51 30.57 -3.21
N ILE A 365 -14.51 29.71 -3.24
CA ILE A 365 -13.51 29.64 -4.31
C ILE A 365 -14.01 28.61 -5.34
N TYR A 366 -13.93 28.98 -6.62
CA TYR A 366 -14.27 28.12 -7.76
C TYR A 366 -13.10 27.17 -8.05
N ALA A 367 -13.20 25.91 -7.66
CA ALA A 367 -12.27 24.88 -8.13
C ALA A 367 -12.80 24.30 -9.46
N THR A 368 -12.15 24.65 -10.57
CA THR A 368 -12.34 23.90 -11.82
C THR A 368 -11.73 22.51 -11.62
N GLY A 369 -12.36 21.45 -12.12
CA GLY A 369 -12.11 20.04 -11.75
C GLY A 369 -10.75 19.42 -12.10
N ASP A 370 -9.65 20.15 -11.91
CA ASP A 370 -8.25 19.83 -12.10
C ASP A 370 -7.37 20.16 -10.85
N GLU A 371 -7.95 20.59 -9.72
CA GLU A 371 -7.22 21.00 -8.51
C GLU A 371 -7.35 20.01 -7.33
N ALA A 372 -6.42 20.12 -6.36
CA ALA A 372 -6.54 19.45 -5.06
C ALA A 372 -7.45 20.27 -4.13
N LEU A 373 -8.45 19.61 -3.54
CA LEU A 373 -9.50 20.23 -2.75
C LEU A 373 -9.52 19.65 -1.34
N SER A 374 -9.55 20.54 -0.34
CA SER A 374 -9.94 20.21 1.03
C SER A 374 -11.33 20.74 1.29
N LEU A 375 -12.29 19.83 1.40
CA LEU A 375 -13.66 20.15 1.70
C LEU A 375 -13.90 20.00 3.20
N TYR A 376 -14.40 21.06 3.82
CA TYR A 376 -14.79 21.10 5.22
C TYR A 376 -16.31 21.24 5.30
N LEU A 377 -16.97 20.31 5.96
CA LEU A 377 -18.42 20.22 6.08
C LEU A 377 -18.77 20.43 7.55
N ARG A 378 -19.66 21.37 7.88
CA ARG A 378 -20.08 21.69 9.25
C ARG A 378 -21.55 22.06 9.30
#